data_AF-A0A4Y7S668-F1
#
_entry.id   AF-A0A4Y7S668-F1
#
_cell.length_a   1.000
_cell.length_b   1.000
_cell.length_c   1.000
_cell.angle_alpha   90.00
_cell.angle_beta   90.00
_cell.angle_gamma   90.00
#
_symmetry.space_group_name_H-M   'P 1'
#
loop_
_entity.id
_entity.type
_entity.pdbx_description
1 polymer ?
#
loop_
_entity_poly.entity_id
_entity_poly.type
_entity_poly.pdbx_seq_one_letter_code
_entity_poly.pdbx_strand_id
1 'polypeptide(L)'
;MQKCSKALALFLAAWIMLGCSVAALAAETVKPPVSLEKAIADTGAYLLKTVPDPQVGSIGGEWAVIGLARAGYKAPPNWYEAYYKTLEAEVVKRQGVLHDKKYTEYSRVVLALTAIGKNPADVGGYNLLAKLGDYNKVLWQGINGPIFALLALDAGDYAVPAGGDAQVQTTRELLLDTIVKRQLPDGGFSLGGETGDPDLTAMALQALAPYQERADIKAVIDKARNCLSNLQNSDGGFASWGAANSESVVQALVALTALGIDPDTDSRFIKNGNSLMDNLLTFYVPGGGFKHIADDAGPNGMATEQGFYGLIAYKRFKNGENSLYDMSDAKGPAAGQNPGTAARSEKAPGVKAGPVIYPNKAFADTAGNDSREAIEALASRGIINGVSDAAFEPDRTMTRAEFAAIVVRALGLPPANDAVFTDVAATNWYAPYVGTAYARGIVNGTSETVFSPASTIAREEAAAMVARAAKLCGMDTGMTDAETRDMLAQFPDYTTSSTWARESLAFCYKEGILSQEALNIVPQEAVTRAEIAGMVYRMLQKAELL
;
A
#
# COMPACT_ATOMS: atom_id res chain seq x y z
N MET A 1 -10.58 -72.27 32.17
CA MET A 1 -10.43 -70.80 32.31
C MET A 1 -10.38 -70.08 30.95
N GLN A 2 -11.25 -70.40 29.98
CA GLN A 2 -11.21 -69.75 28.65
C GLN A 2 -12.59 -69.37 28.09
N LYS A 3 -13.67 -69.60 28.87
CA LYS A 3 -15.05 -69.22 28.50
C LYS A 3 -15.58 -67.98 29.25
N CYS A 4 -14.92 -67.54 30.33
CA CYS A 4 -15.33 -66.33 31.08
C CYS A 4 -14.79 -65.01 30.50
N SER A 5 -13.77 -65.03 29.63
CA SER A 5 -13.19 -63.77 29.11
C SER A 5 -13.97 -63.14 27.95
N LYS A 6 -14.72 -63.94 27.18
CA LYS A 6 -15.52 -63.42 26.04
C LYS A 6 -16.84 -62.78 26.49
N ALA A 7 -17.44 -63.26 27.57
CA ALA A 7 -18.66 -62.66 28.13
C ALA A 7 -18.38 -61.31 28.80
N LEU A 8 -17.23 -61.16 29.46
CA LEU A 8 -16.82 -59.90 30.09
C LEU A 8 -16.45 -58.83 29.05
N ALA A 9 -15.84 -59.22 27.93
CA ALA A 9 -15.52 -58.31 26.83
C ALA A 9 -16.78 -57.81 26.07
N LEU A 10 -17.80 -58.66 25.92
CA LEU A 10 -19.08 -58.27 25.32
C LEU A 10 -19.91 -57.38 26.26
N PHE A 11 -19.82 -57.57 27.58
CA PHE A 11 -20.45 -56.67 28.55
C PHE A 11 -19.76 -55.31 28.64
N LEU A 12 -18.42 -55.25 28.54
CA LEU A 12 -17.68 -53.98 28.51
C LEU A 12 -17.94 -53.19 27.21
N ALA A 13 -18.05 -53.87 26.06
CA ALA A 13 -18.37 -53.24 24.78
C ALA A 13 -19.82 -52.72 24.72
N ALA A 14 -20.77 -53.44 25.34
CA ALA A 14 -22.16 -52.99 25.44
C ALA A 14 -22.34 -51.80 26.41
N TRP A 15 -21.50 -51.67 27.45
CA TRP A 15 -21.49 -50.51 28.34
C TRP A 15 -20.86 -49.26 27.71
N ILE A 16 -19.84 -49.44 26.85
CA ILE A 16 -19.25 -48.32 26.10
C ILE A 16 -20.21 -47.84 24.98
N MET A 17 -21.09 -48.71 24.47
CA MET A 17 -22.08 -48.35 23.43
C MET A 17 -23.43 -47.83 23.96
N LEU A 18 -23.72 -47.97 25.27
CA LEU A 18 -24.94 -47.39 25.90
C LEU A 18 -24.68 -46.16 26.80
N GLY A 19 -23.42 -45.72 26.93
CA GLY A 19 -23.04 -44.59 27.80
C GLY A 19 -22.79 -43.25 27.08
N CYS A 20 -22.86 -43.18 25.75
CA CYS A 20 -22.54 -41.96 24.99
C CYS A 20 -23.69 -41.54 24.08
N SER A 21 -24.88 -41.40 24.64
CA SER A 21 -25.90 -40.50 24.10
C SER A 21 -26.05 -39.31 25.05
N VAL A 22 -24.94 -38.61 25.33
CA VAL A 22 -25.09 -37.19 25.65
C VAL A 22 -25.60 -36.60 24.35
N ALA A 23 -26.89 -36.27 24.31
CA ALA A 23 -27.39 -35.39 23.28
C ALA A 23 -26.39 -34.24 23.22
N ALA A 24 -25.68 -34.10 22.11
CA ALA A 24 -25.00 -32.86 21.82
C ALA A 24 -26.13 -31.83 21.82
N LEU A 25 -26.33 -31.17 22.97
CA LEU A 25 -27.03 -29.91 23.04
C LEU A 25 -26.24 -29.07 22.07
N ALA A 26 -26.77 -28.90 20.86
CA ALA A 26 -26.30 -27.90 19.94
C ALA A 26 -26.27 -26.62 20.79
N ALA A 27 -25.06 -26.10 21.05
CA ALA A 27 -24.93 -24.83 21.71
C ALA A 27 -25.84 -23.87 20.95
N GLU A 28 -26.77 -23.20 21.64
CA GLU A 28 -27.61 -22.20 21.01
C GLU A 28 -26.66 -21.17 20.39
N THR A 29 -26.58 -21.15 19.06
CA THR A 29 -25.80 -20.17 18.31
C THR A 29 -26.32 -18.80 18.73
N VAL A 30 -25.44 -17.95 19.25
CA VAL A 30 -25.82 -16.59 19.65
C VAL A 30 -26.13 -15.82 18.38
N LYS A 31 -27.42 -15.69 18.04
CA LYS A 31 -27.81 -14.85 16.91
C LYS A 31 -27.41 -13.41 17.20
N PRO A 32 -26.73 -12.72 16.28
CA PRO A 32 -26.37 -11.32 16.47
C PRO A 32 -27.61 -10.49 16.83
N PRO A 33 -27.54 -9.60 17.81
CA PRO A 33 -28.68 -8.78 18.23
C PRO A 33 -29.09 -7.74 17.18
N VAL A 34 -28.29 -7.56 16.13
CA VAL A 34 -28.44 -6.53 15.10
C VAL A 34 -27.81 -7.01 13.78
N SER A 35 -28.31 -6.53 12.63
CA SER A 35 -27.63 -6.77 11.35
C SER A 35 -26.40 -5.87 11.20
N LEU A 36 -25.44 -6.27 10.37
CA LEU A 36 -24.25 -5.47 10.06
C LEU A 36 -24.62 -4.06 9.57
N GLU A 37 -25.55 -3.96 8.63
CA GLU A 37 -25.96 -2.70 8.02
C GLU A 37 -26.56 -1.75 9.06
N LYS A 38 -27.36 -2.30 9.98
CA LYS A 38 -27.96 -1.51 11.07
C LYS A 38 -26.90 -1.10 12.10
N ALA A 39 -25.98 -1.99 12.47
CA ALA A 39 -24.89 -1.66 13.39
C ALA A 39 -23.98 -0.55 12.82
N ILE A 40 -23.67 -0.60 11.52
CA ILE A 40 -22.93 0.45 10.80
C ILE A 40 -23.71 1.76 10.78
N ALA A 41 -24.99 1.74 10.38
CA ALA A 41 -25.79 2.95 10.28
C ALA A 41 -25.95 3.66 11.64
N ASP A 42 -26.31 2.89 12.68
CA ASP A 42 -26.54 3.43 14.01
C ASP A 42 -25.24 3.93 14.65
N THR A 43 -24.15 3.16 14.55
CA THR A 43 -22.86 3.56 15.14
C THR A 43 -22.25 4.75 14.41
N GLY A 44 -22.34 4.82 13.07
CA GLY A 44 -21.85 5.98 12.31
C GLY A 44 -22.61 7.27 12.66
N ALA A 45 -23.93 7.19 12.81
CA ALA A 45 -24.73 8.32 13.28
C ALA A 45 -24.40 8.72 14.72
N TYR A 46 -24.16 7.74 15.59
CA TYR A 46 -23.74 7.97 16.97
C TYR A 46 -22.39 8.70 17.03
N LEU A 47 -21.39 8.25 16.26
CA LEU A 47 -20.07 8.87 16.20
C LEU A 47 -20.12 10.34 15.79
N LEU A 48 -20.90 10.68 14.75
CA LEU A 48 -21.06 12.09 14.34
C LEU A 48 -21.74 12.96 15.40
N LYS A 49 -22.61 12.36 16.23
CA LYS A 49 -23.28 13.05 17.32
C LYS A 49 -22.34 13.25 18.52
N THR A 50 -21.50 12.27 18.84
CA THR A 50 -20.62 12.30 20.02
C THR A 50 -19.25 12.90 19.75
N VAL A 51 -18.84 12.96 18.48
CA VAL A 51 -17.62 13.61 18.00
C VAL A 51 -18.01 14.74 17.03
N PRO A 52 -18.68 15.82 17.51
CA PRO A 52 -19.05 16.93 16.64
C PRO A 52 -17.82 17.69 16.12
N ASP A 53 -16.75 17.73 16.93
CA ASP A 53 -15.50 18.45 16.66
C ASP A 53 -14.31 17.50 16.83
N PRO A 54 -13.88 16.78 15.77
CA PRO A 54 -12.81 15.80 15.85
C PRO A 54 -11.48 16.44 16.24
N GLN A 55 -10.80 15.87 17.24
CA GLN A 55 -9.55 16.36 17.81
C GLN A 55 -8.35 15.54 17.33
N VAL A 56 -7.13 16.05 17.56
CA VAL A 56 -5.89 15.26 17.37
C VAL A 56 -5.72 14.32 18.57
N GLY A 57 -5.86 13.03 18.34
CA GLY A 57 -5.85 12.02 19.40
C GLY A 57 -6.64 10.76 19.03
N SER A 58 -6.35 9.65 19.72
CA SER A 58 -6.96 8.35 19.40
C SER A 58 -8.49 8.37 19.45
N ILE A 59 -9.06 8.75 20.59
CA ILE A 59 -10.51 8.80 20.85
C ILE A 59 -11.01 10.22 20.56
N GLY A 60 -12.16 10.33 19.90
CA GLY A 60 -12.73 11.60 19.45
C GLY A 60 -11.93 12.22 18.31
N GLY A 61 -11.10 11.42 17.63
CA GLY A 61 -10.13 11.88 16.64
C GLY A 61 -9.86 10.82 15.59
N GLU A 62 -8.63 10.31 15.55
CA GLU A 62 -8.16 9.50 14.41
C GLU A 62 -8.99 8.23 14.15
N TRP A 63 -9.46 7.51 15.19
CA TRP A 63 -10.24 6.28 14.94
C TRP A 63 -11.63 6.59 14.36
N ALA A 64 -12.33 7.60 14.89
CA ALA A 64 -13.56 8.10 14.31
C ALA A 64 -13.35 8.58 12.86
N VAL A 65 -12.29 9.36 12.61
CA VAL A 65 -11.96 9.89 11.27
C VAL A 65 -11.71 8.76 10.28
N ILE A 66 -10.85 7.79 10.61
CA ILE A 66 -10.54 6.64 9.74
C ILE A 66 -11.81 5.83 9.46
N GLY A 67 -12.56 5.46 10.51
CA GLY A 67 -13.78 4.66 10.34
C GLY A 67 -14.82 5.33 9.44
N LEU A 68 -15.12 6.62 9.69
CA LEU A 68 -16.12 7.38 8.93
C LEU A 68 -15.68 7.62 7.48
N ALA A 69 -14.40 7.95 7.26
CA ALA A 69 -13.87 8.17 5.93
C ALA A 69 -13.87 6.89 5.10
N ARG A 70 -13.40 5.77 5.66
CA ARG A 70 -13.36 4.46 4.98
C ARG A 70 -14.75 3.86 4.78
N ALA A 71 -15.75 4.29 5.56
CA ALA A 71 -17.16 3.96 5.32
C ALA A 71 -17.77 4.73 4.13
N GLY A 72 -17.09 5.75 3.60
CA GLY A 72 -17.67 6.71 2.66
C GLY A 72 -18.80 7.54 3.29
N TYR A 73 -18.76 7.74 4.62
CA TYR A 73 -19.84 8.38 5.35
C TYR A 73 -19.93 9.88 4.99
N LYS A 74 -21.14 10.35 4.69
CA LYS A 74 -21.42 11.77 4.46
C LYS A 74 -21.48 12.50 5.81
N ALA A 75 -20.32 12.83 6.36
CA ALA A 75 -20.22 13.66 7.55
C ALA A 75 -20.82 15.07 7.30
N PRO A 76 -21.18 15.82 8.35
CA PRO A 76 -21.61 17.21 8.22
C PRO A 76 -20.62 18.03 7.39
N PRO A 77 -21.07 19.07 6.66
CA PRO A 77 -20.17 19.91 5.88
C PRO A 77 -18.98 20.38 6.72
N ASN A 78 -17.77 20.22 6.16
CA ASN A 78 -16.50 20.58 6.80
C ASN A 78 -16.07 19.73 8.00
N TRP A 79 -16.73 18.62 8.36
CA TRP A 79 -16.31 17.82 9.53
C TRP A 79 -14.88 17.28 9.40
N TYR A 80 -14.53 16.66 8.26
CA TYR A 80 -13.15 16.21 8.00
C TYR A 80 -12.17 17.38 7.85
N GLU A 81 -12.63 18.52 7.33
CA GLU A 81 -11.83 19.74 7.21
C GLU A 81 -11.57 20.37 8.58
N ALA A 82 -12.50 20.26 9.53
CA ALA A 82 -12.34 20.71 10.90
C ALA A 82 -11.28 19.87 11.64
N TYR A 83 -11.26 18.55 11.43
CA TYR A 83 -10.17 17.70 11.90
C TYR A 83 -8.83 18.18 11.33
N TYR A 84 -8.75 18.33 9.99
CA TYR A 84 -7.51 18.76 9.32
C TYR A 84 -7.02 20.11 9.86
N LYS A 85 -7.89 21.11 10.01
CA LYS A 85 -7.53 22.42 10.57
C LYS A 85 -7.07 22.35 12.02
N THR A 86 -7.71 21.51 12.84
CA THR A 86 -7.31 21.28 14.22
C THR A 86 -5.92 20.65 14.28
N LEU A 87 -5.65 19.67 13.42
CA LEU A 87 -4.34 19.06 13.27
C LEU A 87 -3.28 20.05 12.79
N GLU A 88 -3.57 20.79 11.73
CA GLU A 88 -2.66 21.79 11.17
C GLU A 88 -2.26 22.83 12.22
N ALA A 89 -3.23 23.33 13.00
CA ALA A 89 -2.96 24.27 14.08
C ALA A 89 -2.05 23.67 15.17
N GLU A 90 -2.28 22.42 15.58
CA GLU A 90 -1.45 21.76 16.59
C GLU A 90 -0.04 21.43 16.03
N VAL A 91 0.07 21.00 14.77
CA VAL A 91 1.34 20.76 14.08
C VAL A 91 2.17 22.03 13.99
N VAL A 92 1.58 23.15 13.55
CA VAL A 92 2.26 24.45 13.48
C VAL A 92 2.70 24.92 14.85
N LYS A 93 1.81 24.86 15.85
CA LYS A 93 2.10 25.25 17.23
C LYS A 93 3.24 24.43 17.83
N ARG A 94 3.35 23.15 17.47
CA ARG A 94 4.39 22.23 17.93
C ARG A 94 5.61 22.12 17.00
N GLN A 95 5.68 22.95 15.97
CA GLN A 95 6.78 22.93 15.01
C GLN A 95 7.02 21.53 14.39
N GLY A 96 5.94 20.83 14.05
CA GLY A 96 6.00 19.49 13.46
C GLY A 96 6.29 18.35 14.45
N VAL A 97 6.39 18.60 15.76
CA VAL A 97 6.67 17.58 16.78
C VAL A 97 5.38 17.15 17.49
N LEU A 98 4.70 16.12 16.98
CA LEU A 98 3.51 15.57 17.65
C LEU A 98 3.85 14.92 18.99
N HIS A 99 4.99 14.22 19.08
CA HIS A 99 5.49 13.64 20.32
C HIS A 99 6.99 13.29 20.22
N ASP A 100 7.72 13.37 21.35
CA ASP A 100 9.15 13.03 21.41
C ASP A 100 9.47 11.53 21.51
N LYS A 101 8.47 10.70 21.85
CA LYS A 101 8.63 9.27 22.20
C LYS A 101 7.58 8.37 21.60
N LYS A 102 6.35 8.87 21.41
CA LYS A 102 5.26 8.11 20.84
C LYS A 102 5.20 8.32 19.33
N TYR A 103 6.03 7.62 18.57
CA TYR A 103 6.07 7.75 17.12
C TYR A 103 4.84 7.14 16.43
N THR A 104 4.09 6.30 17.14
CA THR A 104 2.74 5.86 16.73
C THR A 104 1.76 7.01 16.59
N GLU A 105 1.98 8.17 17.21
CA GLU A 105 1.14 9.37 17.02
C GLU A 105 1.26 9.89 15.57
N TYR A 106 2.48 9.94 15.01
CA TYR A 106 2.67 10.29 13.61
C TYR A 106 2.04 9.25 12.70
N SER A 107 2.23 7.96 12.99
CA SER A 107 1.66 6.88 12.19
C SER A 107 0.12 6.96 12.15
N ARG A 108 -0.51 7.21 13.29
CA ARG A 108 -1.98 7.29 13.39
C ARG A 108 -2.53 8.52 12.68
N VAL A 109 -1.86 9.67 12.81
CA VAL A 109 -2.22 10.88 12.05
C VAL A 109 -2.05 10.68 10.55
N VAL A 110 -0.97 10.02 10.12
CA VAL A 110 -0.77 9.66 8.71
C VAL A 110 -1.95 8.83 8.22
N LEU A 111 -2.33 7.76 8.92
CA LEU A 111 -3.50 6.93 8.56
C LEU A 111 -4.80 7.75 8.45
N ALA A 112 -5.05 8.66 9.40
CA ALA A 112 -6.24 9.52 9.36
C ALA A 112 -6.22 10.48 8.17
N LEU A 113 -5.08 11.12 7.89
CA LEU A 113 -4.88 12.01 6.75
C LEU A 113 -5.06 11.26 5.42
N THR A 114 -4.46 10.09 5.29
CA THR A 114 -4.61 9.25 4.09
C THR A 114 -6.09 8.87 3.89
N ALA A 115 -6.80 8.51 4.96
CA ALA A 115 -8.21 8.12 4.87
C ALA A 115 -9.11 9.25 4.35
N ILE A 116 -8.84 10.50 4.75
CA ILE A 116 -9.58 11.69 4.28
C ILE A 116 -8.97 12.34 3.04
N GLY A 117 -7.91 11.74 2.48
CA GLY A 117 -7.21 12.24 1.32
C GLY A 117 -6.59 13.64 1.55
N LYS A 118 -5.80 13.76 2.61
CA LYS A 118 -4.92 14.90 2.88
C LYS A 118 -3.48 14.44 2.86
N ASN A 119 -2.57 15.33 2.50
CA ASN A 119 -1.15 14.99 2.36
C ASN A 119 -0.43 14.97 3.72
N PRO A 120 0.03 13.83 4.25
CA PRO A 120 0.84 13.81 5.46
C PRO A 120 2.25 14.38 5.30
N ALA A 121 2.71 14.57 4.06
CA ALA A 121 4.02 15.18 3.77
C ALA A 121 4.01 16.72 3.85
N ASP A 122 2.83 17.34 3.89
CA ASP A 122 2.68 18.79 4.03
C ASP A 122 1.45 19.14 4.87
N VAL A 123 1.68 19.31 6.17
CA VAL A 123 0.68 19.75 7.14
C VAL A 123 1.19 21.04 7.79
N GLY A 124 0.65 22.18 7.36
CA GLY A 124 1.11 23.48 7.82
C GLY A 124 2.60 23.75 7.56
N GLY A 125 3.16 23.21 6.46
CA GLY A 125 4.58 23.32 6.11
C GLY A 125 5.49 22.28 6.76
N TYR A 126 4.94 21.28 7.47
CA TYR A 126 5.70 20.21 8.10
C TYR A 126 5.41 18.84 7.47
N ASN A 127 6.48 18.08 7.22
CA ASN A 127 6.39 16.71 6.74
C ASN A 127 6.30 15.74 7.94
N LEU A 128 5.10 15.18 8.17
CA LEU A 128 4.88 14.23 9.26
C LEU A 128 5.41 12.83 8.94
N LEU A 129 5.48 12.45 7.65
CA LEU A 129 6.12 11.21 7.23
C LEU A 129 7.61 11.21 7.59
N ALA A 130 8.31 12.36 7.48
CA ALA A 130 9.74 12.48 7.78
C ALA A 130 10.12 11.97 9.18
N LYS A 131 9.18 12.07 10.14
CA LYS A 131 9.36 11.56 11.50
C LYS A 131 9.44 10.03 11.55
N LEU A 132 8.83 9.33 10.60
CA LEU A 132 8.94 7.87 10.49
C LEU A 132 10.29 7.43 9.88
N GLY A 133 11.12 8.35 9.39
CA GLY A 133 12.44 8.07 8.83
C GLY A 133 13.52 7.74 9.88
N ASP A 134 13.32 8.08 11.16
CA ASP A 134 14.25 7.72 12.25
C ASP A 134 13.84 6.40 12.90
N TYR A 135 14.53 5.32 12.54
CA TYR A 135 14.18 3.98 12.98
C TYR A 135 14.33 3.80 14.49
N ASN A 136 15.33 4.43 15.12
CA ASN A 136 15.54 4.31 16.57
C ASN A 136 14.37 4.94 17.34
N LYS A 137 13.84 6.04 16.82
CA LYS A 137 12.66 6.69 17.39
C LYS A 137 11.39 5.88 17.15
N VAL A 138 11.22 5.33 15.95
CA VAL A 138 10.12 4.40 15.63
C VAL A 138 10.15 3.22 16.60
N LEU A 139 11.30 2.58 16.80
CA LEU A 139 11.44 1.40 17.66
C LEU A 139 11.21 1.67 19.17
N TRP A 140 11.18 2.93 19.61
CA TRP A 140 11.13 3.26 21.04
C TRP A 140 9.88 2.70 21.75
N GLN A 141 8.77 2.55 21.03
CA GLN A 141 7.55 1.92 21.57
C GLN A 141 7.55 0.39 21.45
N GLY A 142 8.70 -0.23 21.21
CA GLY A 142 8.80 -1.66 20.95
C GLY A 142 8.15 -2.01 19.61
N ILE A 143 7.55 -3.19 19.53
CA ILE A 143 6.97 -3.72 18.28
C ILE A 143 5.83 -2.86 17.72
N ASN A 144 5.13 -2.10 18.58
CA ASN A 144 4.09 -1.16 18.15
C ASN A 144 4.62 -0.15 17.13
N GLY A 145 5.83 0.36 17.35
CA GLY A 145 6.44 1.34 16.47
C GLY A 145 6.55 0.84 15.03
N PRO A 146 7.27 -0.28 14.78
CA PRO A 146 7.38 -0.85 13.46
C PRO A 146 6.06 -1.25 12.81
N ILE A 147 5.12 -1.83 13.58
CA ILE A 147 3.79 -2.20 13.08
C ILE A 147 3.05 -0.96 12.56
N PHE A 148 2.95 0.08 13.38
CA PHE A 148 2.23 1.30 13.00
C PHE A 148 2.93 2.09 11.89
N ALA A 149 4.26 2.15 11.91
CA ALA A 149 5.02 2.80 10.86
C ALA A 149 4.80 2.12 9.51
N LEU A 150 4.82 0.78 9.48
CA LEU A 150 4.57 0.02 8.26
C LEU A 150 3.14 0.21 7.75
N LEU A 151 2.13 0.12 8.64
CA LEU A 151 0.74 0.41 8.30
C LEU A 151 0.57 1.83 7.71
N ALA A 152 1.18 2.83 8.34
CA ALA A 152 1.07 4.22 7.90
C ALA A 152 1.75 4.46 6.54
N LEU A 153 2.94 3.90 6.34
CA LEU A 153 3.69 4.03 5.09
C LEU A 153 2.99 3.31 3.94
N ASP A 154 2.47 2.11 4.18
CA ASP A 154 1.84 1.30 3.14
C ASP A 154 0.42 1.75 2.83
N ALA A 155 -0.26 2.43 3.75
CA ALA A 155 -1.63 2.86 3.53
C ALA A 155 -1.83 3.77 2.31
N GLY A 156 -0.87 4.65 2.04
CA GLY A 156 -0.87 5.52 0.88
C GLY A 156 0.32 5.26 -0.07
N ASP A 157 0.94 4.08 0.02
CA ASP A 157 2.19 3.74 -0.69
C ASP A 157 3.25 4.86 -0.62
N TYR A 158 3.45 5.40 0.58
CA TYR A 158 4.39 6.48 0.80
C TYR A 158 5.83 5.95 0.71
N ALA A 159 6.72 6.70 0.08
CA ALA A 159 8.15 6.42 0.21
C ALA A 159 8.57 6.56 1.68
N VAL A 160 9.53 5.75 2.12
CA VAL A 160 10.12 5.95 3.44
C VAL A 160 11.04 7.16 3.37
N PRO A 161 10.71 8.29 4.01
CA PRO A 161 11.50 9.51 3.86
C PRO A 161 12.82 9.38 4.61
N ALA A 162 13.86 10.06 4.11
CA ALA A 162 15.10 10.23 4.84
C ALA A 162 14.80 10.90 6.20
N GLY A 163 15.18 10.25 7.29
CA GLY A 163 14.94 10.69 8.67
C GLY A 163 15.79 11.88 9.11
N GLY A 164 16.28 12.70 8.17
CA GLY A 164 17.24 13.77 8.43
C GLY A 164 18.49 13.25 9.15
N ASP A 165 18.70 13.73 10.39
CA ASP A 165 19.80 13.35 11.28
C ASP A 165 19.64 11.96 11.94
N ALA A 166 18.75 11.10 11.42
CA ALA A 166 18.52 9.77 11.96
C ALA A 166 19.82 8.94 11.97
N GLN A 167 20.18 8.41 13.14
CA GLN A 167 21.34 7.51 13.26
C GLN A 167 21.13 6.19 12.51
N VAL A 168 19.88 5.72 12.46
CA VAL A 168 19.48 4.55 11.70
C VAL A 168 18.26 4.93 10.86
N GLN A 169 18.45 4.89 9.55
CA GLN A 169 17.39 5.19 8.60
C GLN A 169 16.36 4.05 8.58
N THR A 170 15.08 4.40 8.72
CA THR A 170 13.99 3.45 8.51
C THR A 170 13.97 3.00 7.04
N THR A 171 13.78 1.69 6.82
CA THR A 171 13.41 1.11 5.54
C THR A 171 12.25 0.14 5.76
N ARG A 172 11.45 -0.14 4.71
CA ARG A 172 10.39 -1.16 4.79
C ARG A 172 10.95 -2.51 5.22
N GLU A 173 12.08 -2.92 4.64
CA GLU A 173 12.73 -4.18 5.00
C GLU A 173 13.13 -4.21 6.47
N LEU A 174 13.66 -3.11 7.02
CA LEU A 174 14.03 -3.05 8.44
C LEU A 174 12.82 -3.15 9.37
N LEU A 175 11.68 -2.55 9.00
CA LEU A 175 10.42 -2.68 9.73
C LEU A 175 9.91 -4.12 9.69
N LEU A 176 9.86 -4.73 8.51
CA LEU A 176 9.48 -6.13 8.29
C LEU A 176 10.35 -7.09 9.10
N ASP A 177 11.67 -6.98 8.95
CA ASP A 177 12.65 -7.79 9.68
C ASP A 177 12.44 -7.71 11.18
N THR A 178 12.14 -6.52 11.68
CA THR A 178 11.96 -6.28 13.11
C THR A 178 10.67 -6.91 13.62
N ILE A 179 9.58 -6.82 12.85
CA ILE A 179 8.34 -7.50 13.18
C ILE A 179 8.60 -9.00 13.18
N VAL A 180 9.13 -9.57 12.09
CA VAL A 180 9.43 -11.01 11.93
C VAL A 180 10.30 -11.54 13.07
N LYS A 181 11.40 -10.86 13.42
CA LYS A 181 12.33 -11.29 14.48
C LYS A 181 11.73 -11.24 15.89
N ARG A 182 10.60 -10.55 16.07
CA ARG A 182 9.89 -10.46 17.35
C ARG A 182 8.76 -11.49 17.48
N GLN A 183 8.59 -12.39 16.51
CA GLN A 183 7.64 -13.50 16.64
C GLN A 183 8.05 -14.41 17.80
N LEU A 184 7.10 -14.70 18.69
CA LEU A 184 7.31 -15.53 19.87
C LEU A 184 7.27 -17.02 19.51
N PRO A 185 7.73 -17.92 20.40
CA PRO A 185 7.77 -19.36 20.14
C PRO A 185 6.41 -19.99 19.83
N ASP A 186 5.33 -19.44 20.37
CA ASP A 186 3.95 -19.87 20.09
C ASP A 186 3.39 -19.35 18.76
N GLY A 187 4.19 -18.55 18.03
CA GLY A 187 3.85 -17.94 16.75
C GLY A 187 3.22 -16.55 16.86
N GLY A 188 2.87 -16.10 18.07
CA GLY A 188 2.22 -14.80 18.28
C GLY A 188 3.20 -13.64 18.43
N PHE A 189 2.64 -12.48 18.77
CA PHE A 189 3.37 -11.26 19.08
C PHE A 189 2.81 -10.64 20.35
N SER A 190 3.66 -9.94 21.12
CA SER A 190 3.24 -9.20 22.31
C SER A 190 4.13 -7.98 22.53
N LEU A 191 3.71 -7.07 23.41
CA LEU A 191 4.56 -5.96 23.88
C LEU A 191 5.70 -6.44 24.80
N GLY A 192 5.48 -7.57 25.47
CA GLY A 192 6.42 -8.22 26.37
C GLY A 192 5.83 -9.53 26.91
N GLY A 193 6.71 -10.39 27.43
CA GLY A 193 6.36 -11.75 27.85
C GLY A 193 6.78 -12.81 26.82
N GLU A 194 6.37 -14.05 27.07
CA GLU A 194 6.80 -15.23 26.28
C GLU A 194 5.69 -15.80 25.38
N THR A 195 4.47 -15.27 25.51
CA THR A 195 3.28 -15.73 24.77
C THR A 195 2.64 -14.59 23.98
N GLY A 196 2.02 -14.93 22.86
CA GLY A 196 1.26 -14.02 22.01
C GLY A 196 0.08 -13.39 22.74
N ASP A 197 -0.12 -12.09 22.49
CA ASP A 197 -1.31 -11.34 22.85
C ASP A 197 -2.19 -11.21 21.59
N PRO A 198 -3.52 -11.35 21.69
CA PRO A 198 -4.39 -11.29 20.52
C PRO A 198 -4.31 -9.96 19.77
N ASP A 199 -4.19 -8.82 20.47
CA ASP A 199 -4.18 -7.50 19.84
C ASP A 199 -2.90 -7.33 19.02
N LEU A 200 -1.74 -7.54 19.64
CA LEU A 200 -0.45 -7.38 18.97
C LEU A 200 -0.24 -8.42 17.88
N THR A 201 -0.73 -9.64 18.09
CA THR A 201 -0.67 -10.68 17.05
C THR A 201 -1.49 -10.29 15.84
N ALA A 202 -2.72 -9.80 16.05
CA ALA A 202 -3.58 -9.36 14.96
C ALA A 202 -3.04 -8.07 14.29
N MET A 203 -2.55 -7.10 15.04
CA MET A 203 -1.97 -5.88 14.48
C MET A 203 -0.70 -6.17 13.65
N ALA A 204 0.14 -7.11 14.08
CA ALA A 204 1.27 -7.57 13.26
C ALA A 204 0.79 -8.22 11.95
N LEU A 205 -0.26 -9.06 12.01
CA LEU A 205 -0.87 -9.64 10.81
C LEU A 205 -1.42 -8.57 9.86
N GLN A 206 -2.05 -7.52 10.38
CA GLN A 206 -2.54 -6.39 9.56
C GLN A 206 -1.37 -5.72 8.80
N ALA A 207 -0.26 -5.46 9.48
CA ALA A 207 0.92 -4.83 8.89
C ALA A 207 1.65 -5.73 7.88
N LEU A 208 1.64 -7.05 8.10
CA LEU A 208 2.30 -8.02 7.23
C LEU A 208 1.44 -8.45 6.03
N ALA A 209 0.12 -8.21 6.05
CA ALA A 209 -0.81 -8.67 5.02
C ALA A 209 -0.43 -8.25 3.58
N PRO A 210 0.05 -7.02 3.30
CA PRO A 210 0.50 -6.64 1.96
C PRO A 210 1.67 -7.49 1.41
N TYR A 211 2.42 -8.14 2.30
CA TYR A 211 3.63 -8.89 1.97
C TYR A 211 3.42 -10.41 2.01
N GLN A 212 2.17 -10.87 2.09
CA GLN A 212 1.85 -12.30 2.30
C GLN A 212 2.31 -13.25 1.18
N GLU A 213 2.68 -12.73 0.01
CA GLU A 213 3.26 -13.50 -1.11
C GLU A 213 4.77 -13.76 -0.94
N ARG A 214 5.45 -13.01 -0.07
CA ARG A 214 6.86 -13.29 0.28
C ARG A 214 6.93 -14.54 1.15
N ALA A 215 7.73 -15.53 0.75
CA ALA A 215 7.79 -16.83 1.41
C ALA A 215 8.20 -16.77 2.89
N ASP A 216 9.14 -15.90 3.24
CA ASP A 216 9.60 -15.65 4.61
C ASP A 216 8.51 -15.02 5.48
N ILE A 217 7.81 -14.01 4.95
CA ILE A 217 6.70 -13.35 5.64
C ILE A 217 5.49 -14.27 5.75
N LYS A 218 5.20 -15.04 4.71
CA LYS A 218 4.12 -16.02 4.68
C LYS A 218 4.23 -17.04 5.82
N ALA A 219 5.43 -17.56 6.06
CA ALA A 219 5.67 -18.51 7.13
C ALA A 219 5.39 -17.90 8.52
N VAL A 220 5.71 -16.62 8.71
CA VAL A 220 5.43 -15.86 9.94
C VAL A 220 3.92 -15.64 10.09
N ILE A 221 3.24 -15.19 9.02
CA ILE A 221 1.79 -15.02 8.97
C ILE A 221 1.07 -16.32 9.33
N ASP A 222 1.47 -17.45 8.75
CA ASP A 222 0.81 -18.73 8.99
C ASP A 222 0.92 -19.18 10.46
N LYS A 223 2.08 -18.97 11.10
CA LYS A 223 2.25 -19.20 12.54
C LYS A 223 1.41 -18.26 13.40
N ALA A 224 1.41 -16.96 13.08
CA ALA A 224 0.66 -15.95 13.82
C ALA A 224 -0.86 -16.15 13.70
N ARG A 225 -1.36 -16.58 12.54
CA ARG A 225 -2.77 -16.97 12.34
C ARG A 225 -3.15 -18.16 13.20
N ASN A 226 -2.29 -19.18 13.29
CA ASN A 226 -2.53 -20.34 14.14
C ASN A 226 -2.52 -19.96 15.62
N CYS A 227 -1.57 -19.12 16.05
CA CYS A 227 -1.55 -18.56 17.40
C CYS A 227 -2.86 -17.82 17.69
N LEU A 228 -3.27 -16.89 16.82
CA LEU A 228 -4.50 -16.12 16.97
C LEU A 228 -5.74 -17.04 17.03
N SER A 229 -5.84 -18.06 16.18
CA SER A 229 -6.93 -19.05 16.26
C SER A 229 -6.95 -19.82 17.59
N ASN A 230 -5.79 -20.07 18.21
CA ASN A 230 -5.69 -20.75 19.51
C ASN A 230 -6.01 -19.82 20.68
N LEU A 231 -5.77 -18.51 20.54
CA LEU A 231 -6.10 -17.49 21.54
C LEU A 231 -7.61 -17.17 21.60
N GLN A 232 -8.35 -17.51 20.53
CA GLN A 232 -9.79 -17.27 20.45
C GLN A 232 -10.55 -18.14 21.46
N ASN A 233 -11.44 -17.53 22.24
CA ASN A 233 -12.23 -18.19 23.26
C ASN A 233 -13.42 -18.97 22.68
N SER A 234 -14.12 -19.73 23.53
CA SER A 234 -15.27 -20.57 23.16
C SER A 234 -16.45 -19.81 22.55
N ASP A 235 -16.53 -18.50 22.79
CA ASP A 235 -17.63 -17.64 22.35
C ASP A 235 -17.31 -16.98 21.00
N GLY A 236 -16.19 -17.34 20.36
CA GLY A 236 -15.71 -16.74 19.11
C GLY A 236 -15.00 -15.41 19.31
N GLY A 237 -14.77 -14.98 20.56
CA GLY A 237 -14.15 -13.71 20.90
C GLY A 237 -12.70 -13.84 21.34
N PHE A 238 -12.16 -12.73 21.84
CA PHE A 238 -10.82 -12.65 22.39
C PHE A 238 -10.83 -11.97 23.75
N ALA A 239 -9.86 -12.33 24.58
CA ALA A 239 -9.59 -11.66 25.83
C ALA A 239 -8.15 -11.16 25.85
N SER A 240 -7.95 -9.91 26.24
CA SER A 240 -6.64 -9.35 26.55
C SER A 240 -6.69 -8.70 27.92
N TRP A 241 -5.56 -8.67 28.62
CA TRP A 241 -5.42 -8.14 29.98
C TRP A 241 -6.46 -8.66 30.99
N GLY A 242 -6.91 -9.91 30.82
CA GLY A 242 -7.81 -10.59 31.73
C GLY A 242 -9.30 -10.37 31.47
N ALA A 243 -9.69 -9.66 30.42
CA ALA A 243 -11.10 -9.43 30.07
C ALA A 243 -11.40 -9.71 28.60
N ALA A 244 -12.51 -10.41 28.34
CA ALA A 244 -13.07 -10.53 27.01
C ALA A 244 -13.62 -9.16 26.57
N ASN A 245 -13.14 -8.65 25.45
CA ASN A 245 -13.42 -7.27 25.05
C ASN A 245 -13.61 -7.13 23.54
N SER A 246 -14.31 -6.06 23.14
CA SER A 246 -14.66 -5.79 21.74
C SER A 246 -13.45 -5.45 20.87
N GLU A 247 -12.48 -4.72 21.42
CA GLU A 247 -11.33 -4.18 20.70
C GLU A 247 -10.40 -5.29 20.21
N SER A 248 -10.17 -6.32 21.04
CA SER A 248 -9.42 -7.50 20.64
C SER A 248 -10.08 -8.26 19.49
N VAL A 249 -11.41 -8.35 19.50
CA VAL A 249 -12.18 -8.96 18.40
C VAL A 249 -12.05 -8.13 17.13
N VAL A 250 -12.10 -6.80 17.25
CA VAL A 250 -11.89 -5.87 16.13
C VAL A 250 -10.50 -6.06 15.51
N GLN A 251 -9.43 -6.13 16.31
CA GLN A 251 -8.08 -6.30 15.76
C GLN A 251 -7.98 -7.59 14.93
N ALA A 252 -8.49 -8.71 15.46
CA ALA A 252 -8.52 -9.98 14.76
C ALA A 252 -9.37 -9.91 13.47
N LEU A 253 -10.54 -9.26 13.52
CA LEU A 253 -11.41 -9.08 12.36
C LEU A 253 -10.72 -8.29 11.23
N VAL A 254 -10.04 -7.19 11.56
CA VAL A 254 -9.28 -6.39 10.59
C VAL A 254 -8.10 -7.18 10.02
N ALA A 255 -7.41 -7.98 10.84
CA ALA A 255 -6.32 -8.82 10.40
C ALA A 255 -6.76 -9.89 9.39
N LEU A 256 -7.84 -10.62 9.68
CA LEU A 256 -8.34 -11.67 8.80
C LEU A 256 -8.81 -11.12 7.45
N THR A 257 -9.56 -10.03 7.48
CA THR A 257 -10.06 -9.38 6.26
C THR A 257 -8.93 -8.79 5.41
N ALA A 258 -7.88 -8.24 6.02
CA ALA A 258 -6.67 -7.80 5.30
C ALA A 258 -5.91 -8.96 4.65
N LEU A 259 -5.93 -10.15 5.24
CA LEU A 259 -5.34 -11.38 4.70
C LEU A 259 -6.24 -12.08 3.66
N GLY A 260 -7.39 -11.49 3.30
CA GLY A 260 -8.34 -12.12 2.39
C GLY A 260 -9.09 -13.32 2.97
N ILE A 261 -9.14 -13.45 4.30
CA ILE A 261 -9.79 -14.55 5.01
C ILE A 261 -11.16 -14.09 5.46
N ASP A 262 -12.22 -14.84 5.11
CA ASP A 262 -13.58 -14.54 5.56
C ASP A 262 -13.78 -15.02 7.02
N PRO A 263 -13.93 -14.11 8.00
CA PRO A 263 -14.04 -14.44 9.41
C PRO A 263 -15.33 -15.18 9.78
N ASP A 264 -16.34 -15.21 8.90
CA ASP A 264 -17.60 -15.93 9.13
C ASP A 264 -17.60 -17.36 8.57
N THR A 265 -16.63 -17.72 7.74
CA THR A 265 -16.61 -19.05 7.09
C THR A 265 -15.32 -19.82 7.31
N ASP A 266 -14.23 -19.17 7.72
CA ASP A 266 -12.99 -19.86 8.02
C ASP A 266 -13.11 -20.67 9.31
N SER A 267 -13.13 -22.00 9.17
CA SER A 267 -13.38 -22.93 10.28
C SER A 267 -12.38 -22.82 11.43
N ARG A 268 -11.19 -22.24 11.22
CA ARG A 268 -10.23 -22.00 12.31
C ARG A 268 -10.72 -20.95 13.27
N PHE A 269 -11.54 -20.02 12.79
CA PHE A 269 -12.03 -18.84 13.51
C PHE A 269 -13.51 -18.94 13.91
N ILE A 270 -14.13 -20.09 13.68
CA ILE A 270 -15.47 -20.40 14.19
C ILE A 270 -15.33 -21.27 15.45
N LYS A 271 -15.78 -20.76 16.60
CA LYS A 271 -15.71 -21.47 17.89
C LYS A 271 -17.12 -21.72 18.41
N ASN A 272 -17.45 -22.99 18.65
CA ASN A 272 -18.80 -23.42 19.06
C ASN A 272 -19.93 -22.86 18.19
N GLY A 273 -19.69 -22.68 16.89
CA GLY A 273 -20.66 -22.12 15.95
C GLY A 273 -20.74 -20.59 15.93
N ASN A 274 -19.92 -19.88 16.71
CA ASN A 274 -19.87 -18.41 16.73
C ASN A 274 -18.68 -17.90 15.91
N SER A 275 -18.91 -16.92 15.04
CA SER A 275 -17.86 -16.18 14.35
C SER A 275 -17.33 -14.99 15.18
N LEU A 276 -16.28 -14.33 14.66
CA LEU A 276 -15.81 -13.06 15.24
C LEU A 276 -16.88 -11.96 15.15
N MET A 277 -17.64 -11.94 14.05
CA MET A 277 -18.71 -10.95 13.86
C MET A 277 -19.87 -11.20 14.82
N ASP A 278 -20.26 -12.47 15.01
CA ASP A 278 -21.28 -12.84 15.99
C ASP A 278 -20.89 -12.36 17.38
N ASN A 279 -19.63 -12.62 17.79
CA ASN A 279 -19.10 -12.19 19.07
C ASN A 279 -19.03 -10.66 19.20
N LEU A 280 -18.49 -9.96 18.20
CA LEU A 280 -18.37 -8.50 18.20
C LEU A 280 -19.74 -7.83 18.38
N LEU A 281 -20.76 -8.33 17.70
CA LEU A 281 -22.11 -7.76 17.77
C LEU A 281 -22.79 -8.00 19.13
N THR A 282 -22.27 -8.85 20.00
CA THR A 282 -22.75 -8.94 21.40
C THR A 282 -22.40 -7.70 22.23
N PHE A 283 -21.35 -6.95 21.85
CA PHE A 283 -20.95 -5.72 22.52
C PHE A 283 -21.70 -4.48 22.02
N TYR A 284 -22.52 -4.63 20.97
CA TYR A 284 -23.28 -3.54 20.38
C TYR A 284 -24.34 -2.99 21.34
N VAL A 285 -24.40 -1.67 21.46
CA VAL A 285 -25.43 -0.93 22.19
C VAL A 285 -26.39 -0.31 21.17
N PRO A 286 -27.69 -0.68 21.16
CA PRO A 286 -28.67 -0.12 20.23
C PRO A 286 -28.67 1.41 20.19
N GLY A 287 -28.34 1.98 19.03
CA GLY A 287 -28.22 3.43 18.82
C GLY A 287 -27.05 4.11 19.54
N GLY A 288 -26.19 3.34 20.22
CA GLY A 288 -25.17 3.83 21.14
C GLY A 288 -23.72 3.47 20.80
N GLY A 289 -23.44 2.56 19.87
CA GLY A 289 -22.07 2.14 19.56
C GLY A 289 -21.71 0.82 20.21
N PHE A 290 -20.53 0.71 20.82
CA PHE A 290 -20.01 -0.55 21.39
C PHE A 290 -19.52 -0.38 22.83
N LYS A 291 -19.71 -1.41 23.64
CA LYS A 291 -19.10 -1.57 24.97
C LYS A 291 -17.67 -2.08 24.87
N HIS A 292 -16.82 -1.78 25.85
CA HIS A 292 -15.50 -2.39 25.95
C HIS A 292 -15.64 -3.85 26.42
N ILE A 293 -16.36 -4.06 27.52
CA ILE A 293 -16.71 -5.39 28.05
C ILE A 293 -18.23 -5.54 28.15
N ALA A 294 -18.73 -6.78 28.16
CA ALA A 294 -20.18 -7.06 28.16
C ALA A 294 -20.94 -6.36 29.31
N ASP A 295 -20.28 -6.24 30.47
CA ASP A 295 -20.83 -5.68 31.71
C ASP A 295 -20.89 -4.15 31.74
N ASP A 296 -20.32 -3.43 30.76
CA ASP A 296 -20.37 -1.97 30.75
C ASP A 296 -21.83 -1.47 30.70
N ALA A 297 -22.12 -0.41 31.44
CA ALA A 297 -23.47 0.18 31.51
C ALA A 297 -23.92 0.83 30.18
N GLY A 298 -22.98 1.11 29.28
CA GLY A 298 -23.23 1.81 28.03
C GLY A 298 -22.01 1.81 27.12
N PRO A 299 -22.04 2.57 26.02
CA PRO A 299 -20.97 2.57 25.04
C PRO A 299 -19.69 3.20 25.59
N ASN A 300 -18.56 2.63 25.18
CA ASN A 300 -17.21 3.12 25.43
C ASN A 300 -16.67 3.79 24.17
N GLY A 301 -15.99 4.93 24.30
CA GLY A 301 -15.49 5.69 23.15
C GLY A 301 -14.49 4.92 22.26
N MET A 302 -13.51 4.26 22.88
CA MET A 302 -12.52 3.47 22.13
C MET A 302 -13.16 2.25 21.48
N ALA A 303 -13.94 1.48 22.24
CA ALA A 303 -14.70 0.35 21.73
C ALA A 303 -15.62 0.74 20.57
N THR A 304 -16.28 1.90 20.67
CA THR A 304 -17.21 2.38 19.64
C THR A 304 -16.48 2.77 18.36
N GLU A 305 -15.38 3.52 18.46
CA GLU A 305 -14.61 3.94 17.28
C GLU A 305 -13.89 2.75 16.62
N GLN A 306 -13.32 1.85 17.42
CA GLN A 306 -12.68 0.64 16.89
C GLN A 306 -13.70 -0.36 16.34
N GLY A 307 -14.77 -0.63 17.08
CA GLY A 307 -15.90 -1.43 16.65
C GLY A 307 -16.43 -0.96 15.31
N PHE A 308 -16.62 0.35 15.15
CA PHE A 308 -17.06 0.93 13.89
C PHE A 308 -16.11 0.65 12.74
N TYR A 309 -14.82 0.97 12.84
CA TYR A 309 -13.91 0.68 11.72
C TYR A 309 -13.76 -0.83 11.48
N GLY A 310 -13.95 -1.67 12.50
CA GLY A 310 -13.96 -3.14 12.37
C GLY A 310 -15.13 -3.62 11.51
N LEU A 311 -16.34 -3.10 11.76
CA LEU A 311 -17.50 -3.37 10.91
C LEU A 311 -17.26 -2.91 9.46
N ILE A 312 -16.59 -1.76 9.30
CA ILE A 312 -16.25 -1.23 7.97
C ILE A 312 -15.21 -2.11 7.28
N ALA A 313 -14.17 -2.57 7.96
CA ALA A 313 -13.18 -3.50 7.39
C ALA A 313 -13.85 -4.77 6.86
N TYR A 314 -14.77 -5.35 7.64
CA TYR A 314 -15.54 -6.52 7.20
C TYR A 314 -16.46 -6.21 6.02
N LYS A 315 -17.21 -5.11 6.05
CA LYS A 315 -18.06 -4.70 4.92
C LYS A 315 -17.25 -4.52 3.63
N ARG A 316 -16.09 -3.86 3.71
CA ARG A 316 -15.18 -3.65 2.58
C ARG A 316 -14.72 -4.97 1.99
N PHE A 317 -14.31 -5.91 2.85
CA PHE A 317 -13.96 -7.27 2.43
C PHE A 317 -15.10 -7.99 1.70
N LYS A 318 -16.34 -7.97 2.25
CA LYS A 318 -17.50 -8.60 1.59
C LYS A 318 -17.86 -7.97 0.24
N ASN A 319 -17.52 -6.70 0.06
CA ASN A 319 -17.73 -5.97 -1.19
C ASN A 319 -16.58 -6.14 -2.20
N GLY A 320 -15.48 -6.80 -1.84
CA GLY A 320 -14.28 -6.88 -2.68
C GLY A 320 -13.55 -5.54 -2.81
N GLU A 321 -13.73 -4.63 -1.85
CA GLU A 321 -13.03 -3.36 -1.77
C GLU A 321 -11.67 -3.54 -1.09
N ASN A 322 -10.76 -2.58 -1.26
CA ASN A 322 -9.46 -2.59 -0.59
C ASN A 322 -9.62 -2.70 0.93
N SER A 323 -8.62 -3.30 1.58
CA SER A 323 -8.62 -3.47 3.04
C SER A 323 -8.75 -2.13 3.78
N LEU A 324 -9.00 -2.17 5.09
CA LEU A 324 -9.18 -0.94 5.87
C LEU A 324 -7.99 0.02 5.72
N TYR A 325 -6.78 -0.53 5.79
CA TYR A 325 -5.52 0.22 5.74
C TYR A 325 -4.89 0.28 4.35
N ASP A 326 -5.31 -0.51 3.37
CA ASP A 326 -4.99 -0.21 1.96
C ASP A 326 -5.92 0.92 1.49
N MET A 327 -5.39 2.13 1.49
CA MET A 327 -6.14 3.35 1.16
C MET A 327 -5.78 3.89 -0.22
N SER A 328 -5.25 3.06 -1.11
CA SER A 328 -5.02 3.42 -2.52
C SER A 328 -6.32 3.80 -3.25
N ASP A 329 -7.48 3.44 -2.69
CA ASP A 329 -8.82 3.79 -3.18
C ASP A 329 -9.50 4.95 -2.42
N ALA A 330 -8.83 5.61 -1.47
CA ALA A 330 -9.39 6.74 -0.74
C ALA A 330 -9.64 7.96 -1.65
N LYS A 331 -10.77 8.65 -1.46
CA LYS A 331 -11.16 9.82 -2.26
C LYS A 331 -10.52 11.11 -1.69
N GLY A 332 -9.50 11.58 -2.38
CA GLY A 332 -8.65 12.78 -2.20
C GLY A 332 -7.35 12.50 -2.96
N PRO A 333 -6.27 13.31 -2.92
CA PRO A 333 -5.13 13.03 -3.78
C PRO A 333 -4.63 11.62 -3.44
N ALA A 334 -4.67 10.77 -4.46
CA ALA A 334 -4.35 9.36 -4.36
C ALA A 334 -3.01 9.15 -3.66
N ALA A 335 -2.87 7.98 -3.05
CA ALA A 335 -1.61 7.34 -2.74
C ALA A 335 -0.51 7.73 -3.75
N GLY A 336 0.65 8.19 -3.26
CA GLY A 336 1.79 8.59 -4.11
C GLY A 336 2.22 10.06 -4.07
N GLN A 337 1.77 10.89 -3.13
CA GLN A 337 2.37 12.22 -2.91
C GLN A 337 3.69 12.11 -2.14
N ASN A 338 4.77 11.82 -2.88
CA ASN A 338 6.10 12.31 -2.51
C ASN A 338 6.06 13.85 -2.45
N PRO A 339 6.88 14.49 -1.60
CA PRO A 339 7.18 15.92 -1.73
C PRO A 339 7.95 16.12 -3.04
N GLY A 340 7.19 16.27 -4.13
CA GLY A 340 7.75 16.33 -5.47
C GLY A 340 6.74 16.57 -6.59
N THR A 341 5.47 16.14 -6.45
CA THR A 341 4.47 16.36 -7.51
C THR A 341 3.73 17.67 -7.30
N ALA A 342 4.15 18.69 -8.04
CA ALA A 342 3.32 19.83 -8.32
C ALA A 342 2.01 19.41 -9.01
N ALA A 343 1.02 20.29 -8.98
CA ALA A 343 -0.33 20.08 -9.49
C ALA A 343 -0.33 19.40 -10.86
N ARG A 344 -0.90 18.19 -10.96
CA ARG A 344 -1.01 17.49 -12.25
C ARG A 344 -2.00 18.24 -13.14
N SER A 345 -1.58 18.49 -14.37
CA SER A 345 -2.44 19.02 -15.43
C SER A 345 -3.22 17.88 -16.09
N GLU A 346 -4.29 18.19 -16.82
CA GLU A 346 -4.99 17.18 -17.62
C GLU A 346 -4.04 16.52 -18.62
N LYS A 347 -4.16 15.19 -18.78
CA LYS A 347 -3.42 14.42 -19.80
C LYS A 347 -3.72 14.99 -21.19
N ALA A 348 -2.70 15.09 -22.04
CA ALA A 348 -2.86 15.61 -23.39
C ALA A 348 -3.86 14.76 -24.21
N PRO A 349 -4.65 15.36 -25.11
CA PRO A 349 -5.67 14.64 -25.89
C PRO A 349 -5.13 13.39 -26.61
N GLY A 350 -5.79 12.25 -26.39
CA GLY A 350 -5.41 10.97 -27.00
C GLY A 350 -4.36 10.16 -26.24
N VAL A 351 -3.77 10.69 -25.16
CA VAL A 351 -2.96 9.90 -24.22
C VAL A 351 -3.90 8.98 -23.43
N LYS A 352 -3.64 7.67 -23.46
CA LYS A 352 -4.47 6.65 -22.79
C LYS A 352 -3.67 5.40 -22.45
N ALA A 353 -4.12 4.67 -21.44
CA ALA A 353 -3.53 3.39 -21.06
C ALA A 353 -3.71 2.36 -22.19
N GLY A 354 -2.65 1.60 -22.46
CA GLY A 354 -2.69 0.47 -23.39
C GLY A 354 -3.26 -0.78 -22.72
N PRO A 355 -4.22 -1.50 -23.34
CA PRO A 355 -4.72 -2.75 -22.77
C PRO A 355 -3.65 -3.84 -22.79
N VAL A 356 -3.80 -4.85 -21.93
CA VAL A 356 -3.00 -6.08 -22.03
C VAL A 356 -3.46 -6.88 -23.26
N ILE A 357 -2.56 -7.09 -24.21
CA ILE A 357 -2.79 -7.79 -25.48
C ILE A 357 -2.24 -9.22 -25.43
N TYR A 358 -1.08 -9.40 -24.78
CA TYR A 358 -0.35 -10.66 -24.69
C TYR A 358 -0.17 -11.05 -23.21
N PRO A 359 -1.19 -11.61 -22.55
CA PRO A 359 -1.08 -12.03 -21.16
C PRO A 359 0.04 -13.08 -21.00
N ASN A 360 0.77 -13.01 -19.89
CA ASN A 360 1.89 -13.91 -19.58
C ASN A 360 3.07 -13.86 -20.57
N LYS A 361 3.25 -12.76 -21.32
CA LYS A 361 4.45 -12.58 -22.15
C LYS A 361 5.69 -12.47 -21.25
N ALA A 362 6.62 -13.40 -21.40
CA ALA A 362 7.87 -13.46 -20.66
C ALA A 362 9.04 -13.80 -21.59
N PHE A 363 10.26 -13.51 -21.15
CA PHE A 363 11.49 -13.79 -21.88
C PHE A 363 12.47 -14.53 -20.97
N ALA A 364 13.14 -15.55 -21.47
CA ALA A 364 13.99 -16.42 -20.63
C ALA A 364 15.27 -15.70 -20.18
N ASP A 365 15.79 -14.80 -21.02
CA ASP A 365 17.03 -14.05 -20.82
C ASP A 365 16.88 -12.83 -19.91
N THR A 366 15.68 -12.58 -19.36
CA THR A 366 15.45 -11.53 -18.35
C THR A 366 15.39 -12.10 -16.93
N ALA A 367 15.58 -13.41 -16.75
CA ALA A 367 15.63 -14.02 -15.43
C ALA A 367 16.78 -13.43 -14.59
N GLY A 368 16.44 -12.87 -13.42
CA GLY A 368 17.40 -12.21 -12.53
C GLY A 368 17.77 -10.77 -12.92
N ASN A 369 17.14 -10.21 -13.96
CA ASN A 369 17.26 -8.79 -14.29
C ASN A 369 16.24 -7.96 -13.50
N ASP A 370 16.67 -6.87 -12.85
CA ASP A 370 15.81 -6.01 -12.02
C ASP A 370 14.68 -5.33 -12.81
N SER A 371 14.82 -5.21 -14.13
CA SER A 371 13.80 -4.66 -15.03
C SER A 371 12.86 -5.72 -15.60
N ARG A 372 12.91 -6.98 -15.14
CA ARG A 372 12.08 -8.07 -15.66
C ARG A 372 10.59 -7.74 -15.63
N GLU A 373 10.08 -7.26 -14.49
CA GLU A 373 8.67 -6.87 -14.35
C GLU A 373 8.29 -5.78 -15.37
N ALA A 374 9.12 -4.74 -15.48
CA ALA A 374 8.92 -3.65 -16.43
C ALA A 374 8.90 -4.17 -17.87
N ILE A 375 9.83 -5.06 -18.23
CA ILE A 375 9.91 -5.66 -19.55
C ILE A 375 8.65 -6.47 -19.87
N GLU A 376 8.21 -7.34 -18.96
CA GLU A 376 7.03 -8.20 -19.15
C GLU A 376 5.72 -7.37 -19.18
N ALA A 377 5.59 -6.36 -18.31
CA ALA A 377 4.44 -5.47 -18.28
C ALA A 377 4.29 -4.63 -19.56
N LEU A 378 5.39 -4.09 -20.08
CA LEU A 378 5.37 -3.35 -21.34
C LEU A 378 5.18 -4.28 -22.55
N ALA A 379 5.77 -5.47 -22.53
CA ALA A 379 5.64 -6.43 -23.62
C ALA A 379 4.22 -7.01 -23.72
N SER A 380 3.59 -7.29 -22.59
CA SER A 380 2.20 -7.74 -22.53
C SER A 380 1.21 -6.72 -23.12
N ARG A 381 1.55 -5.43 -23.10
CA ARG A 381 0.76 -4.33 -23.71
C ARG A 381 1.19 -4.01 -25.16
N GLY A 382 2.15 -4.75 -25.71
CA GLY A 382 2.69 -4.50 -27.05
C GLY A 382 3.49 -3.19 -27.19
N ILE A 383 3.94 -2.62 -26.06
CA ILE A 383 4.70 -1.36 -26.04
C ILE A 383 6.15 -1.62 -26.46
N ILE A 384 6.74 -2.69 -25.92
CA ILE A 384 8.09 -3.15 -26.24
C ILE A 384 8.07 -4.60 -26.73
N ASN A 385 8.89 -4.93 -27.71
CA ASN A 385 8.95 -6.29 -28.27
C ASN A 385 10.30 -6.94 -27.96
N GLY A 386 10.31 -8.27 -27.79
CA GLY A 386 11.54 -9.06 -27.78
C GLY A 386 12.19 -9.13 -29.16
N VAL A 387 13.44 -9.60 -29.20
CA VAL A 387 14.13 -9.91 -30.47
C VAL A 387 13.68 -11.24 -31.08
N SER A 388 13.06 -12.08 -30.24
CA SER A 388 12.32 -13.27 -30.64
C SER A 388 11.15 -13.50 -29.69
N ASP A 389 10.40 -14.59 -29.86
CA ASP A 389 9.32 -14.94 -28.94
C ASP A 389 9.79 -15.27 -27.53
N ALA A 390 11.05 -15.71 -27.37
CA ALA A 390 11.62 -16.20 -26.11
C ALA A 390 12.75 -15.32 -25.54
N ALA A 391 13.30 -14.37 -26.32
CA ALA A 391 14.44 -13.54 -25.92
C ALA A 391 14.18 -12.04 -26.10
N PHE A 392 14.69 -11.24 -25.17
CA PHE A 392 14.55 -9.78 -25.11
C PHE A 392 15.83 -8.99 -25.37
N GLU A 393 16.99 -9.55 -25.03
CA GLU A 393 18.32 -8.92 -24.97
C GLU A 393 18.36 -7.69 -24.05
N PRO A 394 18.28 -7.86 -22.71
CA PRO A 394 18.16 -6.74 -21.77
C PRO A 394 19.34 -5.75 -21.82
N ASP A 395 20.56 -6.25 -22.07
CA ASP A 395 21.79 -5.44 -22.05
C ASP A 395 22.13 -4.83 -23.42
N ARG A 396 21.39 -5.14 -24.49
CA ARG A 396 21.60 -4.52 -25.79
C ARG A 396 21.17 -3.04 -25.72
N THR A 397 21.93 -2.17 -26.38
CA THR A 397 21.60 -0.75 -26.51
C THR A 397 20.50 -0.50 -27.56
N MET A 398 19.82 0.64 -27.45
CA MET A 398 18.73 1.01 -28.36
C MET A 398 19.08 2.21 -29.24
N THR A 399 18.46 2.23 -30.42
CA THR A 399 18.50 3.39 -31.31
C THR A 399 17.45 4.43 -30.92
N ARG A 400 17.69 5.69 -31.29
CA ARG A 400 16.73 6.79 -31.11
C ARG A 400 15.37 6.51 -31.76
N ALA A 401 15.36 5.86 -32.93
CA ALA A 401 14.11 5.47 -33.60
C ALA A 401 13.34 4.37 -32.85
N GLU A 402 14.02 3.36 -32.32
CA GLU A 402 13.37 2.34 -31.50
C GLU A 402 12.74 2.96 -30.24
N PHE A 403 13.44 3.89 -29.59
CA PHE A 403 12.91 4.51 -28.39
C PHE A 403 11.71 5.44 -28.68
N ALA A 404 11.74 6.21 -29.77
CA ALA A 404 10.59 7.02 -30.19
C ALA A 404 9.33 6.16 -30.41
N ALA A 405 9.49 4.98 -31.03
CA ALA A 405 8.39 4.04 -31.21
C ALA A 405 7.84 3.49 -29.88
N ILE A 406 8.71 3.18 -28.92
CA ILE A 406 8.29 2.73 -27.58
C ILE A 406 7.46 3.81 -26.88
N VAL A 407 7.93 5.05 -26.84
CA VAL A 407 7.23 6.12 -26.11
C VAL A 407 5.87 6.44 -26.76
N VAL A 408 5.78 6.46 -28.09
CA VAL A 408 4.50 6.68 -28.78
C VAL A 408 3.49 5.57 -28.48
N ARG A 409 3.94 4.30 -28.47
CA ARG A 409 3.07 3.17 -28.08
C ARG A 409 2.68 3.22 -26.61
N ALA A 410 3.63 3.56 -25.74
CA ALA A 410 3.43 3.68 -24.30
C ALA A 410 2.31 4.66 -23.96
N LEU A 411 2.21 5.76 -24.70
CA LEU A 411 1.17 6.78 -24.52
C LEU A 411 -0.16 6.46 -25.23
N GLY A 412 -0.24 5.34 -25.95
CA GLY A 412 -1.44 4.96 -26.72
C GLY A 412 -1.73 5.89 -27.91
N LEU A 413 -0.73 6.62 -28.39
CA LEU A 413 -0.88 7.63 -29.44
C LEU A 413 -0.91 6.99 -30.83
N PRO A 414 -1.79 7.45 -31.74
CA PRO A 414 -1.83 6.94 -33.10
C PRO A 414 -0.56 7.35 -33.87
N PRO A 415 0.15 6.39 -34.51
CA PRO A 415 1.30 6.71 -35.35
C PRO A 415 0.83 7.40 -36.63
N ALA A 416 1.42 8.54 -36.97
CA ALA A 416 1.08 9.36 -38.12
C ALA A 416 2.35 9.76 -38.86
N ASN A 417 2.34 9.59 -40.18
CA ASN A 417 3.51 9.86 -41.00
C ASN A 417 3.53 11.34 -41.41
N ASP A 418 4.29 12.12 -40.65
CA ASP A 418 4.63 13.49 -40.99
C ASP A 418 6.12 13.52 -41.39
N ALA A 419 6.40 13.84 -42.65
CA ALA A 419 7.77 13.94 -43.14
C ALA A 419 8.44 15.19 -42.57
N VAL A 420 9.05 15.04 -41.39
CA VAL A 420 9.69 16.14 -40.64
C VAL A 420 11.20 16.18 -40.87
N PHE A 421 11.85 15.02 -40.95
CA PHE A 421 13.31 14.91 -41.01
C PHE A 421 13.78 14.29 -42.32
N THR A 422 14.88 14.81 -42.86
CA THR A 422 15.45 14.40 -44.16
C THR A 422 16.05 12.99 -44.15
N ASP A 423 16.44 12.50 -42.97
CA ASP A 423 17.00 11.16 -42.73
C ASP A 423 15.96 10.14 -42.26
N VAL A 424 14.67 10.50 -42.29
CA VAL A 424 13.54 9.62 -41.97
C VAL A 424 12.66 9.47 -43.22
N ALA A 425 13.02 8.53 -44.09
CA ALA A 425 12.23 8.25 -45.27
C ALA A 425 10.86 7.66 -44.88
N ALA A 426 9.80 8.06 -45.59
CA ALA A 426 8.42 7.68 -45.30
C ALA A 426 8.16 6.16 -45.33
N THR A 427 9.03 5.39 -45.99
CA THR A 427 8.98 3.92 -46.07
C THR A 427 9.58 3.22 -44.85
N ASN A 428 10.25 3.96 -43.95
CA ASN A 428 10.89 3.37 -42.79
C ASN A 428 9.83 3.02 -41.74
N TRP A 429 9.93 1.84 -41.13
CA TRP A 429 8.92 1.35 -40.17
C TRP A 429 8.72 2.31 -38.97
N TYR A 430 9.75 3.06 -38.61
CA TYR A 430 9.72 4.02 -37.51
C TYR A 430 9.23 5.42 -37.92
N ALA A 431 9.11 5.72 -39.21
CA ALA A 431 8.73 7.04 -39.71
C ALA A 431 7.44 7.58 -39.07
N PRO A 432 6.32 6.82 -38.99
CA PRO A 432 5.10 7.35 -38.39
C PRO A 432 5.18 7.52 -36.86
N TYR A 433 6.10 6.81 -36.19
CA TYR A 433 6.34 7.01 -34.76
C TYR A 433 7.20 8.24 -34.51
N VAL A 434 8.23 8.47 -35.32
CA VAL A 434 9.05 9.68 -35.25
C VAL A 434 8.21 10.91 -35.57
N GLY A 435 7.34 10.84 -36.59
CA GLY A 435 6.39 11.90 -36.93
C GLY A 435 5.48 12.26 -35.76
N THR A 436 4.77 11.29 -35.18
CA THR A 436 3.94 11.51 -33.98
C THR A 436 4.75 12.03 -32.80
N ALA A 437 5.92 11.45 -32.53
CA ALA A 437 6.76 11.87 -31.40
C ALA A 437 7.20 13.33 -31.56
N TYR A 438 7.54 13.77 -32.78
CA TYR A 438 7.89 15.15 -33.06
C TYR A 438 6.69 16.08 -32.92
N ALA A 439 5.56 15.73 -33.55
CA ALA A 439 4.33 16.53 -33.50
C ALA A 439 3.80 16.74 -32.07
N ARG A 440 4.08 15.79 -31.17
CA ARG A 440 3.69 15.85 -29.75
C ARG A 440 4.79 16.43 -28.86
N GLY A 441 5.93 16.84 -29.42
CA GLY A 441 7.04 17.46 -28.70
C GLY A 441 7.81 16.49 -27.79
N ILE A 442 7.76 15.17 -28.07
CA ILE A 442 8.49 14.13 -27.32
C ILE A 442 9.95 14.09 -27.79
N VAL A 443 10.18 14.21 -29.10
CA VAL A 443 11.52 14.20 -29.70
C VAL A 443 11.83 15.50 -30.43
N ASN A 444 13.12 15.84 -30.43
CA ASN A 444 13.71 16.83 -31.31
C ASN A 444 14.76 16.14 -32.19
N GLY A 445 15.05 16.74 -33.34
CA GLY A 445 16.18 16.31 -34.16
C GLY A 445 17.53 16.63 -33.50
N THR A 446 18.58 15.97 -33.98
CA THR A 446 19.98 16.36 -33.71
C THR A 446 20.36 17.66 -34.45
N SER A 447 19.55 18.04 -35.44
CA SER A 447 19.47 19.38 -36.01
C SER A 447 18.01 19.68 -36.38
N GLU A 448 17.74 20.86 -36.96
CA GLU A 448 16.40 21.22 -37.45
C GLU A 448 15.84 20.23 -38.49
N THR A 449 16.71 19.52 -39.24
CA THR A 449 16.31 18.69 -40.37
C THR A 449 16.78 17.24 -40.28
N VAL A 450 17.50 16.86 -39.22
CA VAL A 450 18.11 15.52 -39.03
C VAL A 450 17.71 14.94 -37.68
N PHE A 451 17.19 13.71 -37.66
CA PHE A 451 16.78 13.00 -36.42
C PHE A 451 17.85 12.05 -35.86
N SER A 452 18.72 11.53 -36.73
CA SER A 452 19.70 10.47 -36.45
C SER A 452 19.07 9.16 -35.95
N PRO A 453 18.18 8.51 -36.73
CA PRO A 453 17.36 7.37 -36.26
C PRO A 453 18.16 6.15 -35.85
N ALA A 454 19.31 5.90 -36.48
CA ALA A 454 20.16 4.73 -36.23
C ALA A 454 21.19 4.95 -35.11
N SER A 455 21.34 6.18 -34.61
CA SER A 455 22.27 6.46 -33.52
C SER A 455 21.76 5.84 -32.23
N THR A 456 22.68 5.26 -31.46
CA THR A 456 22.41 4.79 -30.11
C THR A 456 22.01 5.96 -29.22
N ILE A 457 21.00 5.76 -28.37
CA ILE A 457 20.51 6.80 -27.48
C ILE A 457 21.27 6.83 -26.15
N ALA A 458 21.76 8.02 -25.79
CA ALA A 458 22.43 8.25 -24.50
C ALA A 458 21.42 8.45 -23.36
N ARG A 459 21.86 8.26 -22.11
CA ARG A 459 21.00 8.38 -20.93
C ARG A 459 20.37 9.76 -20.77
N GLU A 460 21.12 10.83 -21.03
CA GLU A 460 20.60 12.19 -20.94
C GLU A 460 19.54 12.50 -22.01
N GLU A 461 19.68 11.90 -23.20
CA GLU A 461 18.68 11.98 -24.27
C GLU A 461 17.41 11.18 -23.93
N ALA A 462 17.60 9.98 -23.37
CA ALA A 462 16.49 9.14 -22.92
C ALA A 462 15.69 9.84 -21.82
N ALA A 463 16.36 10.42 -20.82
CA ALA A 463 15.72 11.19 -19.76
C ALA A 463 14.92 12.38 -20.30
N ALA A 464 15.48 13.12 -21.28
CA ALA A 464 14.78 14.24 -21.90
C ALA A 464 13.51 13.80 -22.67
N MET A 465 13.57 12.68 -23.39
CA MET A 465 12.39 12.13 -24.05
C MET A 465 11.32 11.66 -23.06
N VAL A 466 11.73 11.00 -21.96
CA VAL A 466 10.80 10.56 -20.91
C VAL A 466 10.17 11.73 -20.16
N ALA A 467 10.94 12.77 -19.83
CA ALA A 467 10.40 13.98 -19.21
C ALA A 467 9.35 14.65 -20.11
N ARG A 468 9.61 14.77 -21.40
CA ARG A 468 8.62 15.33 -22.34
C ARG A 468 7.37 14.45 -22.46
N ALA A 469 7.53 13.13 -22.46
CA ALA A 469 6.41 12.19 -22.43
C ALA A 469 5.58 12.31 -21.14
N ALA A 470 6.25 12.36 -19.98
CA ALA A 470 5.64 12.56 -18.67
C ALA A 470 4.81 13.86 -18.61
N LYS A 471 5.29 14.94 -19.24
CA LYS A 471 4.54 16.18 -19.38
C LYS A 471 3.22 15.99 -20.13
N LEU A 472 3.21 15.19 -21.20
CA LEU A 472 1.97 14.85 -21.92
C LEU A 472 1.03 13.97 -21.08
N CYS A 473 1.56 13.23 -20.13
CA CYS A 473 0.80 12.47 -19.13
C CYS A 473 0.24 13.35 -17.99
N GLY A 474 0.37 14.68 -18.07
CA GLY A 474 -0.14 15.61 -17.07
C GLY A 474 0.78 15.77 -15.85
N MET A 475 1.98 15.20 -15.87
CA MET A 475 2.97 15.40 -14.80
C MET A 475 3.57 16.80 -14.90
N ASP A 476 3.79 17.45 -13.76
CA ASP A 476 4.62 18.65 -13.73
C ASP A 476 6.09 18.22 -13.79
N THR A 477 6.73 18.57 -14.90
CA THR A 477 8.13 18.23 -15.17
C THR A 477 9.05 19.43 -15.03
N GLY A 478 8.50 20.60 -14.65
CA GLY A 478 9.28 21.80 -14.44
C GLY A 478 10.09 21.71 -13.15
N MET A 479 11.37 22.08 -13.22
CA MET A 479 12.20 22.25 -12.03
C MET A 479 12.92 23.58 -12.07
N THR A 480 13.00 24.26 -10.94
CA THR A 480 13.85 25.46 -10.84
C THR A 480 15.32 25.08 -10.96
N ASP A 481 16.18 26.06 -11.31
CA ASP A 481 17.64 25.85 -11.36
C ASP A 481 18.20 25.35 -10.02
N ALA A 482 17.63 25.82 -8.90
CA ALA A 482 18.04 25.40 -7.57
C ALA A 482 17.69 23.94 -7.30
N GLU A 483 16.43 23.54 -7.54
CA GLU A 483 15.99 22.13 -7.37
C GLU A 483 16.75 21.19 -8.31
N THR A 484 16.98 21.62 -9.56
CA THR A 484 17.74 20.85 -10.55
C THR A 484 19.16 20.60 -10.06
N ARG A 485 19.86 21.65 -9.60
CA ARG A 485 21.21 21.54 -9.07
C ARG A 485 21.23 20.64 -7.83
N ASP A 486 20.34 20.87 -6.87
CA ASP A 486 20.37 20.15 -5.59
C ASP A 486 20.08 18.65 -5.79
N MET A 487 19.15 18.30 -6.69
CA MET A 487 18.86 16.92 -7.06
C MET A 487 20.05 16.24 -7.75
N LEU A 488 20.75 16.95 -8.64
CA LEU A 488 21.86 16.36 -9.38
C LEU A 488 23.18 16.34 -8.59
N ALA A 489 23.34 17.23 -7.61
CA ALA A 489 24.57 17.37 -6.83
C ALA A 489 24.96 16.11 -6.03
N GLN A 490 24.02 15.18 -5.83
CA GLN A 490 24.30 13.88 -5.22
C GLN A 490 25.14 12.95 -6.11
N PHE A 491 25.18 13.19 -7.43
CA PHE A 491 25.94 12.37 -8.37
C PHE A 491 27.26 13.08 -8.72
N PRO A 492 28.44 12.49 -8.44
CA PRO A 492 29.73 13.16 -8.64
C PRO A 492 29.97 13.66 -10.07
N ASP A 493 29.40 12.98 -11.06
CA ASP A 493 29.58 13.24 -12.48
C ASP A 493 28.51 14.15 -13.09
N TYR A 494 27.59 14.73 -12.30
CA TYR A 494 26.48 15.51 -12.87
C TYR A 494 26.92 16.69 -13.74
N THR A 495 28.10 17.24 -13.46
CA THR A 495 28.71 18.34 -14.22
C THR A 495 29.06 17.96 -15.66
N THR A 496 29.20 16.66 -15.95
CA THR A 496 29.39 16.13 -17.30
C THR A 496 28.11 16.14 -18.12
N SER A 497 26.93 16.24 -17.50
CA SER A 497 25.65 16.31 -18.20
C SER A 497 25.53 17.59 -19.01
N SER A 498 24.98 17.46 -20.22
CA SER A 498 24.65 18.60 -21.07
C SER A 498 23.66 19.52 -20.36
N THR A 499 23.88 20.85 -20.44
CA THR A 499 23.02 21.84 -19.74
C THR A 499 21.54 21.67 -20.08
N TRP A 500 21.22 21.36 -21.35
CA TRP A 500 19.84 21.16 -21.80
C TRP A 500 19.16 19.91 -21.22
N ALA A 501 19.93 18.94 -20.72
CA ALA A 501 19.41 17.68 -20.20
C ALA A 501 19.25 17.68 -18.68
N ARG A 502 19.88 18.63 -17.97
CA ARG A 502 19.95 18.65 -16.49
C ARG A 502 18.58 18.67 -15.84
N GLU A 503 17.68 19.54 -16.28
CA GLU A 503 16.32 19.61 -15.74
C GLU A 503 15.58 18.27 -15.91
N SER A 504 15.69 17.65 -17.08
CA SER A 504 15.04 16.36 -17.37
C SER A 504 15.65 15.20 -16.58
N LEU A 505 16.97 15.18 -16.42
CA LEU A 505 17.67 14.21 -15.57
C LEU A 505 17.24 14.38 -14.11
N ALA A 506 17.25 15.62 -13.60
CA ALA A 506 16.83 15.93 -12.25
C ALA A 506 15.40 15.48 -11.99
N PHE A 507 14.48 15.77 -12.93
CA PHE A 507 13.10 15.31 -12.86
C PHE A 507 13.02 13.78 -12.79
N CYS A 508 13.74 13.10 -13.69
CA CYS A 508 13.71 11.63 -13.72
C CYS A 508 14.26 11.00 -12.43
N TYR A 509 15.30 11.57 -11.81
CA TYR A 509 15.81 11.10 -10.52
C TYR A 509 14.88 11.47 -9.35
N LYS A 510 14.37 12.70 -9.29
CA LYS A 510 13.41 13.18 -8.28
C LYS A 510 12.18 12.27 -8.23
N GLU A 511 11.67 11.92 -9.41
CA GLU A 511 10.54 11.02 -9.52
C GLU A 511 10.94 9.55 -9.29
N GLY A 512 12.20 9.15 -9.42
CA GLY A 512 12.57 7.73 -9.37
C GLY A 512 12.24 6.98 -10.65
N ILE A 513 12.05 7.71 -11.76
CA ILE A 513 12.07 7.14 -13.13
C ILE A 513 13.46 6.57 -13.41
N LEU A 514 14.49 7.32 -13.04
CA LEU A 514 15.87 6.85 -12.89
C LEU A 514 16.14 6.53 -11.41
N SER A 515 16.90 5.46 -11.15
CA SER A 515 17.19 5.03 -9.77
C SER A 515 18.13 6.00 -9.06
N GLN A 516 17.75 6.43 -7.84
CA GLN A 516 18.63 7.22 -6.97
C GLN A 516 19.74 6.38 -6.32
N GLU A 517 19.68 5.05 -6.43
CA GLU A 517 20.76 4.15 -5.95
C GLU A 517 21.98 4.17 -6.89
N ALA A 518 21.86 4.77 -8.07
CA ALA A 518 22.96 4.90 -9.01
C ALA A 518 24.07 5.77 -8.40
N LEU A 519 25.32 5.28 -8.43
CA LEU A 519 26.46 6.05 -7.93
C LEU A 519 26.84 7.22 -8.83
N ASN A 520 26.53 7.14 -10.13
CA ASN A 520 26.83 8.14 -11.15
C ASN A 520 25.68 8.23 -12.15
N ILE A 521 25.54 9.38 -12.82
CA ILE A 521 24.57 9.56 -13.89
C ILE A 521 25.02 8.86 -15.17
N VAL A 522 26.30 8.94 -15.52
CA VAL A 522 26.91 8.60 -16.81
C VAL A 522 26.08 9.11 -18.01
N PRO A 523 25.90 10.43 -18.13
CA PRO A 523 24.87 11.03 -18.97
C PRO A 523 25.03 10.74 -20.47
N GLN A 524 26.26 10.56 -20.95
CA GLN A 524 26.55 10.24 -22.36
C GLN A 524 26.63 8.73 -22.66
N GLU A 525 26.51 7.86 -21.65
CA GLU A 525 26.52 6.42 -21.90
C GLU A 525 25.22 5.97 -22.55
N ALA A 526 25.34 4.97 -23.43
CA ALA A 526 24.21 4.37 -24.11
C ALA A 526 23.32 3.61 -23.12
N VAL A 527 22.02 3.87 -23.15
CA VAL A 527 21.06 3.12 -22.31
C VAL A 527 20.73 1.76 -22.91
N THR A 528 20.58 0.78 -22.03
CA THR A 528 20.18 -0.57 -22.41
C THR A 528 18.67 -0.67 -22.60
N ARG A 529 18.22 -1.75 -23.25
CA ARG A 529 16.80 -2.07 -23.40
C ARG A 529 16.10 -2.25 -22.07
N ALA A 530 16.76 -2.88 -21.10
CA ALA A 530 16.25 -3.04 -19.74
C ALA A 530 16.07 -1.68 -19.04
N GLU A 531 17.08 -0.80 -19.12
CA GLU A 531 16.99 0.55 -18.54
C GLU A 531 15.84 1.36 -19.15
N ILE A 532 15.70 1.34 -20.48
CA ILE A 532 14.57 2.00 -21.16
C ILE A 532 13.23 1.42 -20.72
N ALA A 533 13.11 0.10 -20.61
CA ALA A 533 11.89 -0.54 -20.13
C ALA A 533 11.55 -0.07 -18.71
N GLY A 534 12.54 -0.03 -17.81
CA GLY A 534 12.38 0.48 -16.45
C GLY A 534 11.94 1.94 -16.41
N MET A 535 12.57 2.82 -17.20
CA MET A 535 12.20 4.25 -17.25
C MET A 535 10.76 4.45 -17.74
N VAL A 536 10.38 3.78 -18.83
CA VAL A 536 9.03 3.92 -19.40
C VAL A 536 7.99 3.32 -18.46
N TYR A 537 8.25 2.15 -17.87
CA TYR A 537 7.36 1.51 -16.92
C TYR A 537 7.07 2.40 -15.72
N ARG A 538 8.10 2.92 -15.05
CA ARG A 538 7.95 3.81 -13.89
C ARG A 538 7.24 5.12 -14.25
N MET A 539 7.51 5.67 -15.43
CA MET A 539 6.80 6.84 -15.93
C MET A 539 5.31 6.55 -16.15
N LEU A 540 4.95 5.40 -16.74
CA LEU A 540 3.55 5.01 -16.92
C LEU A 540 2.85 4.68 -15.60
N GLN A 541 3.53 4.07 -14.63
CA GLN A 541 2.99 3.85 -13.27
C GLN A 541 2.62 5.20 -12.65
N LYS A 542 3.54 6.17 -12.67
CA LYS A 542 3.31 7.53 -12.16
C LYS A 542 2.22 8.29 -12.88
N ALA A 543 2.09 8.03 -14.18
CA ALA A 543 1.06 8.60 -15.02
C ALA A 543 -0.30 7.91 -14.91
N GLU A 544 -0.42 6.80 -14.16
CA GLU A 544 -1.62 5.95 -14.10
C GLU A 544 -2.05 5.50 -15.51
N LEU A 545 -1.12 4.87 -16.23
CA LEU A 545 -1.30 4.39 -17.61
C LEU A 545 -0.96 2.89 -17.79
N LEU A 546 -0.84 2.13 -16.70
CA LEU A 546 -0.60 0.68 -16.72
C LEU A 546 -1.83 -0.11 -16.31
#